data_AF-A0A0F0LN14-F1
#
_entry.id   AF-A0A0F0LN14-F1
#
_cell.length_a   1.000
_cell.length_b   1.000
_cell.length_c   1.000
_cell.angle_alpha   90.00
_cell.angle_beta   90.00
_cell.angle_gamma   90.00
#
_symmetry.space_group_name_H-M   'P 1'
#
loop_
_entity.id
_entity.type
_entity.pdbx_description
1 polymer ?
#
loop_
_entity_poly.entity_id
_entity_poly.type
_entity_poly.pdbx_seq_one_letter_code
_entity_poly.pdbx_strand_id
1 'polypeptide(L)'
;MSTEARRGLWREIGLQLPFLLWLVVLWMLLWGQFTVLSAVTGIAVALFVTRVFRLPTIELSGRINLWWAALLVVQFLAAVVHGSLSVAVQVLNPRRAPGAAIIAVPLRYADDLVMTHVAVTSSLIPGSLVVEAERDTRTLYLHVIGVRSLEDVERQRAGVLRWERRIVRALGSPAQAARLRADERAEEDRLGGTVAGSSPKPHRPKGSGPAQGSEEGRR
;
A
#
# COMPACT_ATOMS: atom_id res chain seq x y z
N MET A 1 25.63 11.54 -37.30
CA MET A 1 24.48 10.95 -36.57
C MET A 1 24.93 10.70 -35.14
N SER A 2 24.35 11.43 -34.19
CA SER A 2 24.92 11.79 -32.88
C SER A 2 24.96 10.65 -31.86
N THR A 3 26.06 10.57 -31.11
CA THR A 3 26.35 9.61 -30.03
C THR A 3 25.34 9.64 -28.87
N GLU A 4 24.56 10.71 -28.76
CA GLU A 4 23.41 10.90 -27.85
C GLU A 4 22.28 9.90 -28.17
N ALA A 5 21.93 9.73 -29.45
CA ALA A 5 20.86 8.84 -29.89
C ALA A 5 21.19 7.36 -29.66
N ARG A 6 22.48 6.97 -29.82
CA ARG A 6 22.94 5.61 -29.47
C ARG A 6 22.75 5.36 -27.98
N ARG A 7 23.12 6.29 -27.10
CA ARG A 7 23.01 6.09 -25.63
C ARG A 7 21.56 5.91 -25.16
N GLY A 8 20.61 6.63 -25.75
CA GLY A 8 19.17 6.43 -25.50
C GLY A 8 18.72 5.02 -25.89
N LEU A 9 19.05 4.61 -27.13
CA LEU A 9 18.69 3.29 -27.66
C LEU A 9 19.30 2.13 -26.85
N TRP A 10 20.56 2.22 -26.43
CA TRP A 10 21.22 1.18 -25.61
C TRP A 10 20.63 1.07 -24.20
N ARG A 11 20.16 2.18 -23.61
CA ARG A 11 19.44 2.18 -22.32
C ARG A 11 18.06 1.54 -22.46
N GLU A 12 17.32 1.89 -23.50
CA GLU A 12 16.01 1.30 -23.81
C GLU A 12 16.11 -0.21 -24.08
N ILE A 13 17.11 -0.63 -24.87
CA ILE A 13 17.39 -2.06 -25.11
C ILE A 13 17.81 -2.76 -23.81
N GLY A 14 18.64 -2.11 -22.99
CA GLY A 14 19.04 -2.61 -21.66
C GLY A 14 17.86 -2.85 -20.71
N LEU A 15 16.85 -1.98 -20.75
CA LEU A 15 15.60 -2.12 -19.99
C LEU A 15 14.66 -3.19 -20.57
N GLN A 16 14.70 -3.43 -21.88
CA GLN A 16 13.86 -4.42 -22.57
C GLN A 16 14.44 -5.84 -22.52
N LEU A 17 15.75 -5.99 -22.41
CA LEU A 17 16.45 -7.27 -22.28
C LEU A 17 15.91 -8.19 -21.17
N PRO A 18 15.68 -7.73 -19.92
CA PRO A 18 15.11 -8.60 -18.88
C PRO A 18 13.68 -9.04 -19.20
N PHE A 19 12.86 -8.18 -19.83
CA PHE A 19 11.50 -8.55 -20.26
C PHE A 19 11.52 -9.57 -21.40
N LEU A 20 12.39 -9.39 -22.39
CA LEU A 20 12.59 -10.33 -23.48
C LEU A 20 13.08 -11.68 -22.96
N LEU A 21 14.09 -11.67 -22.09
CA LEU A 21 14.62 -12.87 -21.46
C LEU A 21 13.53 -13.59 -20.66
N TRP A 22 12.73 -12.85 -19.89
CA TRP A 22 11.59 -13.40 -19.15
C TRP A 22 10.58 -14.09 -20.08
N LEU A 23 10.28 -13.48 -21.22
CA LEU A 23 9.34 -14.04 -22.19
C LEU A 23 9.87 -15.34 -22.83
N VAL A 24 11.18 -15.42 -23.08
CA VAL A 24 11.84 -16.65 -23.54
C VAL A 24 11.80 -17.74 -22.47
N VAL A 25 12.08 -17.38 -21.21
CA VAL A 25 12.00 -18.33 -20.07
C VAL A 25 10.57 -18.84 -19.90
N LEU A 26 9.58 -17.95 -19.98
CA LEU A 26 8.16 -18.31 -19.92
C LEU A 26 7.77 -19.24 -21.07
N TRP A 27 8.27 -18.98 -22.29
CA TRP A 27 8.08 -19.87 -23.43
C TRP A 27 8.67 -21.26 -23.19
N MET A 28 9.90 -21.35 -22.70
CA MET A 28 10.51 -22.65 -22.36
C MET A 28 9.73 -23.38 -21.27
N LEU A 29 9.23 -22.66 -20.27
CA LEU A 29 8.45 -23.22 -19.18
C LEU A 29 7.08 -23.72 -19.65
N LEU A 30 6.46 -23.05 -20.62
CA LEU A 30 5.21 -23.46 -21.25
C LEU A 30 5.32 -24.84 -21.92
N TRP A 31 6.42 -25.07 -22.63
CA TRP A 31 6.69 -26.36 -23.28
C TRP A 31 7.35 -27.37 -22.34
N GLY A 32 7.90 -26.92 -21.19
CA GLY A 32 8.66 -27.76 -20.27
C GLY A 32 9.96 -28.30 -20.87
N GLN A 33 10.53 -27.64 -21.88
CA GLN A 33 11.70 -28.10 -22.63
C GLN A 33 12.79 -27.01 -22.62
N PHE A 34 13.93 -27.30 -21.99
CA PHE A 34 15.10 -26.41 -21.97
C PHE A 34 16.11 -26.79 -23.07
N THR A 35 15.66 -26.79 -24.33
CA THR A 35 16.51 -27.08 -25.49
C THR A 35 16.92 -25.81 -26.24
N VAL A 36 18.01 -25.89 -27.01
CA VAL A 36 18.45 -24.77 -27.89
C VAL A 36 17.35 -24.40 -28.89
N LEU A 37 16.61 -25.39 -29.41
CA LEU A 37 15.49 -25.16 -30.32
C LEU A 37 14.36 -24.39 -29.64
N SER A 38 14.00 -24.76 -28.40
CA SER A 38 13.03 -24.01 -27.59
C SER A 38 13.49 -22.58 -27.31
N ALA A 39 14.79 -22.36 -27.13
CA ALA A 39 15.36 -21.03 -26.94
C ALA A 39 15.19 -20.15 -28.19
N VAL A 40 15.57 -20.67 -29.35
CA VAL A 40 15.51 -19.95 -30.62
C VAL A 40 14.06 -19.63 -30.99
N THR A 41 13.15 -20.61 -30.84
CA THR A 41 11.71 -20.39 -31.07
C THR A 41 11.13 -19.40 -30.06
N GLY A 42 11.53 -19.47 -28.79
CA GLY A 42 11.14 -18.51 -27.77
C GLY A 42 11.60 -17.09 -28.07
N ILE A 43 12.82 -16.91 -28.55
CA ILE A 43 13.34 -15.58 -28.96
C ILE A 43 12.52 -15.04 -30.14
N ALA A 44 12.25 -15.87 -31.14
CA ALA A 44 11.45 -15.47 -32.30
C ALA A 44 10.04 -15.03 -31.89
N VAL A 45 9.39 -15.81 -31.00
CA VAL A 45 8.08 -15.47 -30.44
C VAL A 45 8.14 -14.20 -29.59
N ALA A 46 9.17 -14.04 -28.75
CA ALA A 46 9.32 -12.87 -27.91
C ALA A 46 9.49 -11.58 -28.74
N LEU A 47 10.28 -11.63 -29.82
CA LEU A 47 10.41 -10.55 -30.78
C LEU A 47 9.10 -10.28 -31.52
N PHE A 48 8.38 -11.33 -31.93
CA PHE A 48 7.08 -11.20 -32.57
C PHE A 48 6.06 -10.49 -31.66
N VAL A 49 5.91 -10.96 -30.42
CA VAL A 49 4.99 -10.39 -29.43
C VAL A 49 5.33 -8.93 -29.13
N THR A 50 6.61 -8.63 -28.86
CA THR A 50 7.04 -7.25 -28.55
C THR A 50 6.81 -6.29 -29.72
N ARG A 51 6.89 -6.76 -30.97
CA ARG A 51 6.62 -5.94 -32.16
C ARG A 51 5.14 -5.77 -32.45
N VAL A 52 4.35 -6.83 -32.33
CA VAL A 52 2.91 -6.79 -32.62
C VAL A 52 2.16 -5.99 -31.56
N PHE A 53 2.45 -6.25 -30.27
CA PHE A 53 1.74 -5.62 -29.16
C PHE A 53 2.25 -4.22 -28.82
N ARG A 54 3.26 -3.68 -29.54
CA ARG A 54 3.93 -2.39 -29.28
C ARG A 54 3.96 -2.06 -27.78
N LEU A 55 4.53 -2.95 -26.96
CA LEU A 55 4.46 -2.75 -25.52
C LEU A 55 5.15 -1.42 -25.18
N PRO A 56 4.44 -0.43 -24.63
CA PRO A 56 5.06 0.79 -24.14
C PRO A 56 6.06 0.40 -23.06
N THR A 57 7.23 1.04 -23.06
CA THR A 57 8.28 0.79 -22.09
C THR A 57 7.69 0.98 -20.70
N ILE A 58 7.70 -0.07 -19.88
CA ILE A 58 7.22 0.02 -18.51
C ILE A 58 8.23 0.93 -17.80
N GLU A 59 7.84 2.18 -17.57
CA GLU A 59 8.59 3.07 -16.70
C GLU A 59 8.44 2.55 -15.26
N LEU A 60 9.23 1.53 -14.92
CA LEU A 60 9.46 1.19 -13.52
C LEU A 60 10.11 2.41 -12.89
N SER A 61 9.30 3.19 -12.19
CA SER A 61 9.71 4.45 -11.58
C SER A 61 10.75 4.20 -10.48
N GLY A 62 12.02 4.14 -10.89
CA GLY A 62 13.20 4.52 -10.13
C GLY A 62 13.68 3.63 -8.98
N ARG A 63 12.85 2.92 -8.21
CA ARG A 63 13.31 2.08 -7.07
C ARG A 63 12.35 0.93 -6.76
N ILE A 64 12.63 -0.27 -7.28
CA ILE A 64 12.10 -1.49 -6.65
C ILE A 64 12.98 -1.80 -5.44
N ASN A 65 12.40 -1.77 -4.24
CA ASN A 65 13.10 -2.31 -3.08
C ASN A 65 12.70 -3.78 -2.90
N LEU A 66 13.55 -4.69 -3.38
CA LEU A 66 13.29 -6.14 -3.35
C LEU A 66 12.98 -6.65 -1.93
N TRP A 67 13.60 -6.07 -0.89
CA TRP A 67 13.35 -6.46 0.50
C TRP A 67 11.92 -6.11 0.93
N TRP A 68 11.49 -4.88 0.69
CA TRP A 68 10.12 -4.46 1.01
C TRP A 68 9.09 -5.14 0.11
N ALA A 69 9.44 -5.46 -1.13
CA ALA A 69 8.60 -6.26 -2.02
C ALA A 69 8.42 -7.69 -1.48
N ALA A 70 9.49 -8.35 -1.03
CA ALA A 70 9.39 -9.67 -0.40
C ALA A 70 8.52 -9.62 0.87
N LEU A 71 8.72 -8.61 1.71
CA LEU A 71 7.91 -8.43 2.92
C LEU A 71 6.43 -8.13 2.59
N LEU A 72 6.16 -7.38 1.52
CA LEU A 72 4.81 -7.16 1.01
C LEU A 72 4.17 -8.48 0.61
N VAL A 73 4.88 -9.32 -0.15
CA VAL A 73 4.39 -10.64 -0.60
C VAL A 73 4.08 -11.56 0.57
N VAL A 74 4.98 -11.66 1.55
CA VAL A 74 4.76 -12.51 2.74
C VAL A 74 3.53 -12.03 3.54
N GLN A 75 3.42 -10.72 3.79
CA GLN A 75 2.26 -10.18 4.49
C GLN A 75 0.97 -10.34 3.70
N PHE A 76 1.04 -10.19 2.38
CA PHE A 76 -0.09 -10.38 1.47
C PHE A 76 -0.59 -11.83 1.53
N LEU A 77 0.31 -12.82 1.40
CA LEU A 77 -0.05 -14.23 1.52
C LEU A 77 -0.69 -14.55 2.87
N ALA A 78 -0.12 -14.04 3.97
CA ALA A 78 -0.71 -14.21 5.29
C ALA A 78 -2.13 -13.60 5.36
N ALA A 79 -2.34 -12.41 4.79
CA ALA A 79 -3.64 -11.77 4.75
C ALA A 79 -4.66 -12.52 3.89
N VAL A 80 -4.24 -13.09 2.76
CA VAL A 80 -5.09 -13.93 1.90
C VAL A 80 -5.52 -15.20 2.65
N VAL A 81 -4.61 -15.85 3.38
CA VAL A 81 -4.92 -17.03 4.20
C VAL A 81 -5.90 -16.65 5.32
N HIS A 82 -5.64 -15.57 6.06
CA HIS A 82 -6.52 -15.10 7.12
C HIS A 82 -7.91 -14.69 6.59
N GLY A 83 -7.97 -13.97 5.48
CA GLY A 83 -9.22 -13.58 4.83
C GLY A 83 -10.02 -14.80 4.38
N SER A 84 -9.35 -15.77 3.75
CA SER A 84 -9.95 -17.04 3.32
C SER A 84 -10.54 -17.81 4.50
N LEU A 85 -9.81 -17.91 5.61
CA LEU A 85 -10.29 -18.56 6.82
C LEU A 85 -11.49 -17.83 7.45
N SER A 86 -11.46 -16.49 7.47
CA SER A 86 -12.58 -15.67 7.97
C SER A 86 -13.85 -15.92 7.15
N VAL A 87 -13.73 -15.97 5.82
CA VAL A 87 -14.85 -16.28 4.93
C VAL A 87 -15.33 -17.72 5.14
N ALA A 88 -14.42 -18.69 5.28
CA ALA A 88 -14.79 -20.08 5.56
C ALA A 88 -15.59 -20.21 6.86
N VAL A 89 -15.16 -19.56 7.95
CA VAL A 89 -15.91 -19.53 9.22
C VAL A 89 -17.29 -18.89 9.05
N GLN A 90 -17.38 -17.84 8.24
CA GLN A 90 -18.64 -17.15 7.97
C GLN A 90 -19.63 -18.02 7.19
N VAL A 91 -19.15 -18.76 6.18
CA VAL A 91 -19.97 -19.70 5.40
C VAL A 91 -20.43 -20.88 6.26
N LEU A 92 -19.57 -21.38 7.15
CA LEU A 92 -19.91 -22.48 8.07
C LEU A 92 -20.88 -22.07 9.19
N ASN A 93 -21.09 -20.77 9.42
CA ASN A 93 -22.04 -20.27 10.41
C ASN A 93 -23.26 -19.59 9.73
N PRO A 94 -24.21 -20.38 9.18
CA PRO A 94 -25.34 -19.86 8.41
C PRO A 94 -26.35 -19.03 9.23
N ARG A 95 -26.23 -18.98 10.57
CA ARG A 95 -27.12 -18.21 11.44
C ARG A 95 -26.87 -16.70 11.41
N ARG A 96 -25.81 -16.23 10.74
CA ARG A 96 -25.46 -14.80 10.70
C ARG A 96 -25.29 -14.34 9.25
N ALA A 97 -26.33 -13.71 8.72
CA ALA A 97 -26.24 -13.04 7.42
C ALA A 97 -25.19 -11.91 7.48
N PRO A 98 -24.17 -11.90 6.60
CA PRO A 98 -23.22 -10.81 6.50
C PRO A 98 -23.93 -9.55 6.01
N GLY A 99 -23.74 -8.42 6.69
CA GLY A 99 -24.08 -7.12 6.11
C GLY A 99 -23.07 -6.78 5.01
N ALA A 100 -23.51 -6.08 3.97
CA ALA A 100 -22.66 -5.61 2.89
C ALA A 100 -22.75 -4.09 2.78
N ALA A 101 -21.64 -3.43 2.42
CA ALA A 101 -21.60 -1.99 2.22
C ALA A 101 -20.69 -1.63 1.05
N ILE A 102 -20.97 -0.50 0.39
CA ILE A 102 -20.06 0.10 -0.58
C ILE A 102 -19.35 1.26 0.11
N ILE A 103 -18.03 1.24 0.08
CA ILE A 103 -17.18 2.24 0.73
C ILE A 103 -16.29 2.90 -0.32
N ALA A 104 -16.27 4.23 -0.33
CA ALA A 104 -15.33 5.00 -1.14
C ALA A 104 -14.07 5.25 -0.32
N VAL A 105 -12.89 4.85 -0.81
CA VAL A 105 -11.59 4.99 -0.15
C VAL A 105 -10.67 5.88 -1.00
N PRO A 106 -10.49 7.15 -0.62
CA PRO A 106 -9.56 8.04 -1.31
C PRO A 106 -8.12 7.68 -0.93
N LEU A 107 -7.32 7.32 -1.93
CA LEU A 107 -5.91 6.98 -1.77
C LEU A 107 -5.05 8.25 -1.66
N ARG A 108 -4.02 8.23 -0.80
CA ARG A 108 -3.21 9.42 -0.47
C ARG A 108 -1.95 9.58 -1.33
N TYR A 109 -1.40 8.46 -1.80
CA TYR A 109 -0.10 8.37 -2.45
C TYR A 109 -0.16 7.65 -3.80
N ALA A 110 -1.36 7.35 -4.28
CA ALA A 110 -1.54 6.54 -5.48
C ALA A 110 -1.25 7.30 -6.77
N ASP A 111 -0.31 6.77 -7.56
CA ASP A 111 -0.28 6.94 -9.01
C ASP A 111 -0.91 5.70 -9.66
N ASP A 112 -1.15 5.72 -10.97
CA ASP A 112 -1.81 4.63 -11.71
C ASP A 112 -1.30 3.24 -11.34
N LEU A 113 0.04 3.05 -11.29
CA LEU A 113 0.65 1.78 -10.90
C LEU A 113 0.29 1.37 -9.46
N VAL A 114 0.43 2.29 -8.51
CA VAL A 114 0.13 2.03 -7.09
C VAL A 114 -1.36 1.77 -6.90
N MET A 115 -2.21 2.57 -7.57
CA MET A 115 -3.66 2.40 -7.55
C MET A 115 -4.05 1.03 -8.06
N THR A 116 -3.48 0.57 -9.19
CA THR A 116 -3.70 -0.78 -9.71
C THR A 116 -3.27 -1.85 -8.71
N HIS A 117 -2.09 -1.73 -8.10
CA HIS A 117 -1.62 -2.71 -7.13
C HIS A 117 -2.49 -2.76 -5.87
N VAL A 118 -2.94 -1.60 -5.38
CA VAL A 118 -3.86 -1.53 -4.23
C VAL A 118 -5.19 -2.17 -4.62
N ALA A 119 -5.74 -1.85 -5.79
CA ALA A 119 -7.01 -2.43 -6.26
C ALA A 119 -6.92 -3.96 -6.38
N VAL A 120 -5.86 -4.49 -7.01
CA VAL A 120 -5.63 -5.94 -7.14
C VAL A 120 -5.47 -6.57 -5.76
N THR A 121 -4.67 -5.97 -4.88
CA THR A 121 -4.45 -6.48 -3.51
C THR A 121 -5.76 -6.53 -2.72
N SER A 122 -6.57 -5.48 -2.79
CA SER A 122 -7.87 -5.38 -2.11
C SER A 122 -8.89 -6.37 -2.65
N SER A 123 -8.86 -6.70 -3.94
CA SER A 123 -9.74 -7.71 -4.54
C SER A 123 -9.29 -9.14 -4.26
N LEU A 124 -7.99 -9.38 -4.07
CA LEU A 124 -7.44 -10.71 -3.78
C LEU A 124 -7.57 -11.12 -2.30
N ILE A 125 -7.66 -10.15 -1.38
CA ILE A 125 -7.86 -10.43 0.05
C ILE A 125 -9.36 -10.63 0.28
N PRO A 126 -9.81 -11.85 0.67
CA PRO A 126 -11.23 -12.12 0.85
C PRO A 126 -11.83 -11.23 1.95
N GLY A 127 -12.98 -10.62 1.65
CA GLY A 127 -13.68 -9.66 2.53
C GLY A 127 -13.99 -8.31 1.86
N SER A 128 -13.32 -8.00 0.75
CA SER A 128 -13.62 -6.83 -0.09
C SER A 128 -13.44 -7.13 -1.57
N LEU A 129 -14.21 -6.47 -2.43
CA LEU A 129 -14.08 -6.52 -3.88
C LEU A 129 -14.12 -5.10 -4.44
N VAL A 130 -13.17 -4.74 -5.29
CA VAL A 130 -13.19 -3.43 -5.96
C VAL A 130 -14.31 -3.42 -7.00
N VAL A 131 -15.20 -2.43 -6.89
CA VAL A 131 -16.30 -2.19 -7.84
C VAL A 131 -15.85 -1.21 -8.93
N GLU A 132 -15.22 -0.12 -8.52
CA GLU A 132 -14.82 0.97 -9.43
C GLU A 132 -13.53 1.62 -8.94
N ALA A 133 -12.73 2.10 -9.89
CA ALA A 133 -11.44 2.72 -9.64
C ALA A 133 -11.34 4.05 -10.41
N GLU A 134 -11.62 5.16 -9.71
CA GLU A 134 -11.58 6.49 -10.31
C GLU A 134 -10.17 7.09 -10.21
N ARG A 135 -9.48 7.20 -11.35
CA ARG A 135 -8.07 7.64 -11.41
C ARG A 135 -7.89 9.13 -11.10
N ASP A 136 -8.79 9.98 -11.57
CA ASP A 136 -8.69 11.44 -11.40
C ASP A 136 -8.75 11.86 -9.93
N THR A 137 -9.65 11.23 -9.16
CA THR A 137 -9.81 11.48 -7.73
C THR A 137 -8.96 10.55 -6.87
N ARG A 138 -8.31 9.54 -7.48
CA ARG A 138 -7.57 8.45 -6.82
C ARG A 138 -8.44 7.72 -5.79
N THR A 139 -9.72 7.51 -6.10
CA THR A 139 -10.68 6.89 -5.20
C THR A 139 -11.00 5.46 -5.62
N LEU A 140 -10.90 4.51 -4.69
CA LEU A 140 -11.36 3.14 -4.88
C LEU A 140 -12.73 2.95 -4.23
N TYR A 141 -13.68 2.44 -5.00
CA TYR A 141 -14.98 2.02 -4.48
C TYR A 141 -14.94 0.52 -4.23
N LEU A 142 -15.05 0.12 -2.96
CA LEU A 142 -15.00 -1.28 -2.55
C LEU A 142 -16.35 -1.75 -2.04
N HIS A 143 -16.77 -2.91 -2.51
CA HIS A 143 -17.83 -3.70 -1.90
C HIS A 143 -17.24 -4.55 -0.78
N VAL A 144 -17.61 -4.26 0.46
CA VAL A 144 -17.13 -4.96 1.65
C VAL A 144 -18.22 -5.86 2.21
N ILE A 145 -17.82 -7.07 2.61
CA ILE A 145 -18.71 -8.10 3.14
C ILE A 145 -18.44 -8.25 4.65
N GLY A 146 -19.49 -8.47 5.43
CA GLY A 146 -19.39 -8.68 6.88
C GLY A 146 -19.38 -7.39 7.72
N VAL A 147 -19.85 -6.27 7.16
CA VAL A 147 -19.93 -4.99 7.86
C VAL A 147 -21.23 -4.91 8.67
N ARG A 148 -21.15 -4.51 9.95
CA ARG A 148 -22.33 -4.38 10.83
C ARG A 148 -22.44 -3.02 11.50
N SER A 149 -21.38 -2.20 11.45
CA SER A 149 -21.35 -0.85 11.99
C SER A 149 -20.51 0.10 11.13
N LEU A 150 -20.65 1.41 11.37
CA LEU A 150 -19.77 2.43 10.78
C LEU A 150 -18.31 2.25 11.21
N GLU A 151 -18.07 1.68 12.39
CA GLU A 151 -16.72 1.40 12.87
C GLU A 151 -16.05 0.27 12.05
N ASP A 152 -16.82 -0.73 11.62
CA ASP A 152 -16.33 -1.78 10.73
C ASP A 152 -15.95 -1.23 9.35
N VAL A 153 -16.74 -0.29 8.83
CA VAL A 153 -16.41 0.45 7.58
C VAL A 153 -15.07 1.16 7.73
N GLU A 154 -14.85 1.84 8.86
CA GLU A 154 -13.61 2.59 9.08
C GLU A 154 -12.41 1.66 9.29
N ARG A 155 -12.61 0.50 9.94
CA ARG A 155 -11.58 -0.56 10.03
C ARG A 155 -11.17 -1.07 8.65
N GLN A 156 -12.12 -1.29 7.75
CA GLN A 156 -11.85 -1.72 6.37
C GLN A 156 -11.11 -0.64 5.58
N ARG A 157 -11.57 0.62 5.67
CA ARG A 157 -10.88 1.78 5.07
C ARG A 157 -9.43 1.88 5.54
N ALA A 158 -9.21 1.81 6.86
CA ALA A 158 -7.87 1.84 7.43
C ALA A 158 -7.01 0.65 6.98
N GLY A 159 -7.62 -0.52 6.75
CA GLY A 159 -6.97 -1.69 6.16
C GLY A 159 -6.44 -1.44 4.74
N VAL A 160 -7.29 -0.89 3.87
CA VAL A 160 -6.89 -0.52 2.50
C VAL A 160 -5.76 0.52 2.51
N LEU A 161 -5.84 1.54 3.36
CA LEU A 161 -4.78 2.55 3.50
C LEU A 161 -3.48 1.98 4.07
N ARG A 162 -3.53 0.93 4.91
CA ARG A 162 -2.31 0.21 5.33
C ARG A 162 -1.67 -0.53 4.16
N TRP A 163 -2.46 -1.14 3.28
CA TRP A 163 -1.95 -1.77 2.07
C TRP A 163 -1.34 -0.77 1.10
N GLU A 164 -1.98 0.38 0.90
CA GLU A 164 -1.41 1.49 0.13
C GLU A 164 -0.01 1.85 0.64
N ARG A 165 0.15 2.10 1.95
CA ARG A 165 1.46 2.43 2.53
C ARG A 165 2.50 1.33 2.30
N ARG A 166 2.13 0.05 2.45
CA ARG A 166 3.04 -1.08 2.22
C ARG A 166 3.47 -1.16 0.75
N ILE A 167 2.53 -0.96 -0.17
CA ILE A 167 2.79 -0.97 -1.62
C ILE A 167 3.70 0.20 -2.00
N VAL A 168 3.43 1.41 -1.49
CA VAL A 168 4.28 2.59 -1.72
C VAL A 168 5.69 2.39 -1.19
N ARG A 169 5.88 1.73 -0.03
CA ARG A 169 7.23 1.41 0.48
C ARG A 169 7.98 0.42 -0.41
N ALA A 170 7.28 -0.50 -1.06
CA ALA A 170 7.88 -1.54 -1.90
C ALA A 170 8.15 -1.08 -3.35
N LEU A 171 7.19 -0.36 -3.93
CA LEU A 171 7.09 -0.06 -5.37
C LEU A 171 6.95 1.43 -5.70
N GLY A 172 6.80 2.29 -4.68
CA GLY A 172 6.53 3.71 -4.89
C GLY A 172 7.74 4.48 -5.42
N SER A 173 7.46 5.55 -6.17
CA SER A 173 8.47 6.46 -6.67
C SER A 173 9.21 7.17 -5.51
N PRO A 174 10.44 7.69 -5.72
CA PRO A 174 11.19 8.38 -4.66
C PRO A 174 10.39 9.53 -4.02
N ALA A 175 9.59 10.25 -4.81
CA ALA A 175 8.74 11.33 -4.33
C ALA A 175 7.60 10.80 -3.43
N GLN A 176 6.95 9.70 -3.82
CA GLN A 176 5.91 9.06 -3.00
C GLN A 176 6.45 8.54 -1.68
N ALA A 177 7.61 7.86 -1.71
CA ALA A 177 8.27 7.36 -0.51
C ALA A 177 8.71 8.50 0.43
N ALA A 178 9.17 9.63 -0.12
CA ALA A 178 9.51 10.81 0.67
C ALA A 178 8.28 11.42 1.35
N ARG A 179 7.15 11.54 0.62
CA ARG A 179 5.87 12.01 1.17
C ARG A 179 5.37 11.11 2.29
N LEU A 180 5.37 9.79 2.07
CA LEU A 180 4.97 8.82 3.10
C LEU A 180 5.81 8.95 4.37
N ARG A 181 7.13 9.07 4.24
CA ARG A 181 8.03 9.25 5.40
C ARG A 181 7.87 10.60 6.09
N ALA A 182 7.42 11.64 5.39
CA ALA A 182 7.16 12.95 5.99
C ALA A 182 5.87 12.90 6.82
N ASP A 183 4.82 12.27 6.29
CA ASP A 183 3.56 12.07 7.00
C ASP A 183 3.73 11.17 8.22
N GLU A 184 4.50 10.08 8.13
CA GLU A 184 4.83 9.21 9.27
C GLU A 184 5.55 9.97 10.40
N ARG A 185 6.52 10.82 10.06
CA ARG A 185 7.22 11.67 11.04
C ARG A 185 6.30 12.70 11.68
N ALA A 186 5.41 13.31 10.90
CA ALA A 186 4.42 14.25 11.44
C ALA A 186 3.40 13.56 12.36
N GLU A 187 3.03 12.30 12.07
CA GLU A 187 2.20 11.48 12.98
C GLU A 187 2.94 11.16 14.28
N GLU A 188 4.22 10.76 14.21
CA GLU A 188 5.07 10.52 15.38
C GLU A 188 5.22 11.77 16.27
N ASP A 189 5.44 12.94 15.67
CA ASP A 189 5.56 14.21 16.41
C ASP A 189 4.26 14.61 17.11
N ARG A 190 3.10 14.38 16.49
CA ARG A 190 1.78 14.62 17.11
C ARG A 190 1.53 13.70 18.29
N LEU A 191 1.90 12.42 18.15
CA LEU A 191 1.74 11.42 19.19
C LEU A 191 2.73 11.68 20.35
N GLY A 192 3.98 12.04 20.05
CA GLY A 192 4.99 12.43 21.03
C GLY A 192 4.66 13.74 21.77
N GLY A 193 4.11 14.73 21.07
CA GLY A 193 3.67 16.00 21.67
C GLY A 193 2.48 15.85 22.63
N THR A 194 1.58 14.89 22.37
CA THR A 194 0.44 14.58 23.25
C THR A 194 0.90 13.96 24.59
N VAL A 195 1.99 13.20 24.58
CA VAL A 195 2.59 12.61 25.79
C VAL A 195 3.37 13.65 26.60
N ALA A 196 4.01 14.64 25.94
CA ALA A 196 4.69 15.73 26.63
C ALA A 196 3.74 16.80 27.19
N GLY A 197 2.59 17.03 26.55
CA GLY A 197 1.62 18.07 26.92
C GLY A 197 0.62 17.71 28.04
N SER A 198 0.59 16.45 28.50
CA SER A 198 -0.37 15.95 29.50
C SER A 198 0.15 15.92 30.94
N SER A 199 1.36 16.45 31.21
CA SER A 199 1.83 16.65 32.60
C SER A 199 1.01 17.75 33.29
N PRO A 200 0.21 17.45 34.33
CA PRO A 200 -0.52 18.47 35.07
C PRO A 200 0.47 19.41 35.76
N LYS A 201 0.44 20.69 35.40
CA LYS A 201 1.18 21.74 36.11
C LYS A 201 0.74 21.68 37.58
N PRO A 202 1.63 21.39 38.56
CA PRO A 202 1.21 21.24 39.94
C PRO A 202 0.63 22.56 40.42
N HIS A 203 -0.66 22.52 40.78
CA HIS A 203 -1.38 23.65 41.32
C HIS A 203 -0.77 23.96 42.69
N ARG A 204 0.11 24.95 42.75
CA ARG A 204 0.68 25.44 44.01
C ARG A 204 -0.45 26.12 44.80
N PRO A 205 -0.87 25.59 45.97
CA PRO A 205 -1.85 26.29 46.78
C PRO A 205 -1.24 27.61 47.26
N LYS A 206 -1.93 28.73 47.00
CA LYS A 206 -1.59 30.02 47.60
C LYS A 206 -1.82 29.90 49.11
N GLY A 207 -0.72 29.85 49.85
CA GLY A 207 -0.73 29.95 51.30
C GLY A 207 -1.43 31.24 51.74
N SER A 208 -2.37 31.04 52.64
CA SER A 208 -3.10 31.97 53.48
C SER A 208 -2.27 33.16 53.97
N GLY A 209 -2.83 34.37 53.81
CA GLY A 209 -2.32 35.59 54.45
C GLY A 209 -2.45 35.52 55.99
N PRO A 210 -1.60 36.25 56.72
CA PRO A 210 -1.66 36.27 58.18
C PRO A 210 -2.88 37.05 58.67
N ALA A 211 -3.65 36.39 59.53
CA ALA A 211 -4.75 36.99 60.28
C ALA A 211 -4.19 38.08 61.22
N GLN A 212 -4.62 39.32 60.99
CA GLN A 212 -4.55 40.39 61.97
C GLN A 212 -5.68 40.15 62.98
N GLY A 213 -5.31 39.84 64.22
CA GLY A 213 -6.19 39.84 65.39
C GLY A 213 -5.78 40.98 66.31
N SER A 214 -6.68 41.95 66.44
CA SER A 214 -6.64 43.06 67.40
C SER A 214 -7.10 42.61 68.79
N GLU A 215 -6.93 43.48 69.79
CA GLU A 215 -7.34 43.45 71.22
C GLU A 215 -6.23 42.94 72.18
N GLU A 216 -5.52 43.78 72.94
CA GLU A 216 -5.88 44.79 73.95
C GLU A 216 -6.29 44.21 75.32
N GLY A 217 -5.33 44.23 76.27
CA GLY A 217 -5.51 44.63 77.68
C GLY A 217 -6.17 43.67 78.69
N ARG A 218 -5.38 43.15 79.65
CA ARG A 218 -5.58 43.32 81.12
C ARG A 218 -4.69 42.38 81.97
N ARG A 219 -4.02 43.03 82.93
CA ARG A 219 -3.56 42.57 84.26
C ARG A 219 -2.34 41.66 84.32
#